data_AF-A0A1M7CWM9-F1
#
_entry.id   AF-A0A1M7CWM9-F1
#
_cell.length_a   1.000
_cell.length_b   1.000
_cell.length_c   1.000
_cell.angle_alpha   90.00
_cell.angle_beta   90.00
_cell.angle_gamma   90.00
#
_symmetry.space_group_name_H-M   'P 1'
#
loop_
_entity.id
_entity.type
_entity.pdbx_description
1 polymer ?
#
loop_
_entity_poly.entity_id
_entity_poly.type
_entity_poly.pdbx_seq_one_letter_code
_entity_poly.pdbx_strand_id
1 'polypeptide(L)'
;MSEINLSDQRAAMALLFAERDRLGVRPESLRKRGRVAINSAQYWLRGDASPSIRNLVSFASALGFDVFLVQTPRASGAGPREISLTDQRGAMAALFAEKDRAGLTVFDLEVKSGISAKAAYSWRAGRQSPALANLVALAQALGFEIILRRAKTWQQ
;
A
#
# COMPACT_ATOMS: atom_id res chain seq x y z
N MET A 1 13.24 14.35 -2.60
CA MET A 1 11.91 13.77 -2.33
C MET A 1 12.14 12.38 -1.76
N SER A 2 11.66 12.08 -0.55
CA SER A 2 11.83 10.76 0.06
C SER A 2 10.70 9.84 -0.42
N GLU A 3 11.02 8.94 -1.34
CA GLU A 3 10.17 7.81 -1.70
C GLU A 3 10.65 6.59 -0.92
N ILE A 4 9.70 5.81 -0.36
CA ILE A 4 10.01 4.58 0.37
C ILE A 4 9.20 3.44 -0.23
N ASN A 5 9.87 2.34 -0.58
CA ASN A 5 9.21 1.10 -0.93
C ASN A 5 8.64 0.45 0.35
N LEU A 6 7.34 0.15 0.33
CA LEU A 6 6.60 -0.45 1.44
C LEU A 6 6.82 -1.95 1.61
N SER A 7 7.69 -2.57 0.80
CA SER A 7 8.22 -3.91 1.08
C SER A 7 8.97 -3.95 2.41
N ASP A 8 9.61 -2.84 2.80
CA ASP A 8 10.08 -2.61 4.17
C ASP A 8 9.04 -1.83 4.98
N GLN A 9 8.06 -2.56 5.51
CA GLN A 9 7.02 -1.99 6.37
C GLN A 9 7.63 -1.22 7.55
N ARG A 10 8.72 -1.71 8.15
CA ARG A 10 9.28 -1.11 9.38
C ARG A 10 9.92 0.24 9.07
N ALA A 11 10.69 0.35 8.00
CA ALA A 11 11.27 1.62 7.56
C ALA A 11 10.18 2.65 7.21
N ALA A 12 9.13 2.23 6.51
CA ALA A 12 8.02 3.10 6.16
C ALA A 12 7.25 3.59 7.40
N MET A 13 6.97 2.70 8.35
CA MET A 13 6.33 3.08 9.60
C MET A 13 7.23 4.00 10.43
N ALA A 14 8.54 3.75 10.48
CA ALA A 14 9.48 4.63 11.17
C ALA A 14 9.47 6.06 10.60
N LEU A 15 9.44 6.19 9.27
CA LEU A 15 9.31 7.49 8.61
C LEU A 15 7.99 8.20 8.99
N LEU A 16 6.86 7.48 8.98
CA LEU A 16 5.57 8.08 9.32
C LEU A 16 5.50 8.51 10.80
N PHE A 17 6.11 7.75 11.70
CA PHE A 17 6.23 8.13 13.11
C PHE A 17 7.13 9.36 13.30
N ALA A 18 8.27 9.41 12.63
CA ALA A 18 9.15 10.58 12.66
C ALA A 18 8.44 11.84 12.13
N GLU A 19 7.64 11.71 11.06
CA GLU A 19 6.85 12.84 10.57
C GLU A 19 5.77 13.25 11.57
N ARG A 20 5.05 12.29 12.18
CA ARG A 20 4.05 12.60 13.22
C ARG A 20 4.67 13.45 14.33
N ASP A 21 5.86 13.06 14.80
CA ASP A 21 6.59 13.77 15.85
C ASP A 21 7.03 15.16 15.39
N ARG A 22 7.58 15.27 14.17
CA ARG A 22 7.95 16.55 13.56
C ARG A 22 6.76 17.52 13.46
N LEU A 23 5.57 17.00 13.15
CA LEU A 23 4.34 17.77 13.01
C LEU A 23 3.62 18.03 14.35
N GLY A 24 4.08 17.43 15.46
CA GLY A 24 3.39 17.53 16.76
C GLY A 24 1.98 16.95 16.75
N VAL A 25 1.67 16.02 15.83
CA VAL A 25 0.32 15.45 15.69
C VAL A 25 0.04 14.51 16.86
N ARG A 26 -0.85 14.95 17.76
CA ARG A 26 -1.28 14.13 18.90
C ARG A 26 -2.03 12.87 18.44
N PRO A 27 -1.93 11.75 19.19
CA PRO A 27 -2.68 10.52 18.90
C PRO A 27 -4.19 10.72 18.68
N GLU A 28 -4.80 11.64 19.43
CA GLU A 28 -6.23 11.96 19.30
C GLU A 28 -6.54 12.64 17.96
N SER A 29 -5.70 13.58 17.55
CA SER A 29 -5.80 14.26 16.25
C SER A 29 -5.62 13.27 15.10
N LEU A 30 -4.68 12.34 15.24
CA LEU A 30 -4.46 11.25 14.29
C LEU A 30 -5.67 10.30 14.22
N ARG A 31 -6.25 9.93 15.37
CA ARG A 31 -7.47 9.10 15.40
C ARG A 31 -8.65 9.81 14.75
N LYS A 32 -8.80 11.13 14.94
CA LYS A 32 -9.84 11.93 14.28
C LYS A 32 -9.64 12.01 12.77
N ARG A 33 -8.40 12.23 12.30
CA ARG A 33 -8.06 12.41 10.87
C ARG A 33 -7.96 11.10 10.10
N GLY A 34 -7.24 10.12 10.65
CA GLY A 34 -6.87 8.86 9.99
C GLY A 34 -7.66 7.64 10.47
N ARG A 35 -8.55 7.76 11.46
CA ARG A 35 -9.32 6.64 12.06
C ARG A 35 -8.47 5.47 12.56
N VAL A 36 -7.16 5.66 12.71
CA VAL A 36 -6.22 4.66 13.20
C VAL A 36 -5.90 4.96 14.66
N ALA A 37 -6.05 3.95 15.51
CA ALA A 37 -5.61 4.03 16.89
C ALA A 37 -4.07 3.98 16.95
N ILE A 38 -3.46 4.84 17.76
CA ILE A 38 -1.99 4.92 17.85
C ILE A 38 -1.35 3.60 18.28
N ASN A 39 -2.01 2.86 19.18
CA ASN A 39 -1.55 1.54 19.62
C ASN A 39 -1.44 0.58 18.44
N SER A 40 -2.40 0.59 17.50
CA SER A 40 -2.33 -0.21 16.27
C SER A 40 -1.11 0.17 15.42
N ALA A 41 -0.84 1.47 15.27
CA ALA A 41 0.32 1.94 14.52
C ALA A 41 1.67 1.53 15.18
N GLN A 42 1.72 1.44 16.51
CA GLN A 42 2.91 0.96 17.23
C GLN A 42 3.18 -0.52 16.97
N TYR A 43 2.14 -1.38 16.90
CA TYR A 43 2.31 -2.77 16.48
C TYR A 43 2.86 -2.88 15.04
N TRP A 44 2.47 -1.97 14.14
CA TRP A 44 3.01 -1.95 12.77
C TRP A 44 4.49 -1.56 12.73
N LEU A 45 4.91 -0.59 13.55
CA LEU A 45 6.30 -0.15 13.65
C LEU A 45 7.21 -1.26 14.21
N ARG A 46 6.73 -2.02 15.20
CA ARG A 46 7.47 -3.16 15.77
C ARG A 46 7.53 -4.37 14.84
N GLY A 47 6.61 -4.44 13.87
CA GLY A 47 6.46 -5.59 12.98
C GLY A 47 5.57 -6.70 13.54
N ASP A 48 4.89 -6.46 14.67
CA ASP A 48 3.98 -7.42 15.31
C ASP A 48 2.68 -7.61 14.53
N ALA A 49 2.32 -6.65 13.68
CA ALA A 49 1.12 -6.68 12.84
C ALA A 49 1.36 -5.96 11.51
N SER A 50 0.54 -6.26 10.50
CA SER A 50 0.53 -5.54 9.23
C SER A 50 -0.75 -4.69 9.11
N PRO A 51 -0.66 -3.40 8.73
CA PRO A 51 -1.84 -2.59 8.51
C PRO A 51 -2.66 -3.11 7.32
N SER A 52 -3.97 -2.94 7.36
CA SER A 52 -4.74 -2.97 6.12
C SER A 52 -4.34 -1.78 5.25
N ILE A 53 -4.40 -1.93 3.93
CA ILE A 53 -4.07 -0.83 3.01
C ILE A 53 -4.97 0.38 3.24
N ARG A 54 -6.25 0.16 3.56
CA ARG A 54 -7.15 1.26 3.96
C ARG A 54 -6.62 2.05 5.15
N ASN A 55 -6.19 1.37 6.20
CA ASN A 55 -5.69 2.02 7.40
C ASN A 55 -4.35 2.70 7.15
N LEU A 56 -3.45 2.06 6.39
CA LEU A 56 -2.17 2.64 6.02
C LEU A 56 -2.34 3.93 5.20
N VAL A 57 -3.18 3.90 4.16
CA VAL A 57 -3.48 5.07 3.32
C VAL A 57 -4.06 6.21 4.17
N SER A 58 -4.98 5.89 5.09
CA SER A 58 -5.58 6.90 5.96
C SER A 58 -4.57 7.50 6.94
N PHE A 59 -3.67 6.68 7.50
CA PHE A 59 -2.59 7.12 8.39
C PHE A 59 -1.56 7.98 7.65
N ALA A 60 -1.11 7.53 6.46
CA ALA A 60 -0.17 8.25 5.60
C ALA A 60 -0.74 9.61 5.15
N SER A 61 -1.99 9.63 4.69
CA SER A 61 -2.66 10.86 4.23
C SER A 61 -2.80 11.90 5.35
N ALA A 62 -3.10 11.46 6.58
CA ALA A 62 -3.16 12.35 7.74
C ALA A 62 -1.81 13.04 8.06
N LEU A 63 -0.71 12.50 7.53
CA LEU A 63 0.66 12.99 7.71
C LEU A 63 1.25 13.61 6.43
N GLY A 64 0.43 13.80 5.39
CA GLY A 64 0.87 14.41 4.12
C GLY A 64 1.64 13.46 3.20
N PHE A 65 1.32 12.17 3.24
CA PHE A 65 1.84 11.17 2.32
C PHE A 65 0.74 10.51 1.50
N ASP A 66 1.10 10.20 0.27
CA ASP A 66 0.32 9.38 -0.65
C ASP A 66 0.96 8.01 -0.78
N VAL A 67 0.14 7.00 -1.08
CA VAL A 67 0.60 5.62 -1.29
C VAL A 67 0.21 5.19 -2.70
N PHE A 68 1.17 4.70 -3.47
CA PHE A 68 1.00 4.33 -4.87
C PHE A 68 1.36 2.87 -5.11
N LEU A 69 0.63 2.24 -6.02
CA LEU A 69 1.05 1.03 -6.72
C LEU A 69 1.81 1.48 -7.97
N VAL A 70 3.08 1.12 -8.09
CA VAL A 70 3.98 1.57 -9.16
C VAL A 70 4.47 0.37 -9.96
N GLN A 71 4.25 0.38 -11.27
CA GLN A 71 4.78 -0.66 -12.15
C GLN A 71 6.29 -0.48 -12.33
N THR A 72 7.05 -1.53 -12.03
CA THR A 72 8.49 -1.52 -12.29
C THR A 72 8.73 -1.41 -13.80
N PRO A 73 9.68 -0.55 -14.26
CA PRO A 73 9.94 -0.37 -15.68
C PRO A 73 10.22 -1.70 -16.37
N ARG A 74 9.49 -1.99 -17.46
CA ARG A 74 9.82 -3.10 -18.36
C ARG A 74 10.78 -2.61 -19.43
N ALA A 75 11.57 -3.54 -19.99
CA ALA A 75 12.47 -3.27 -21.12
C ALA A 75 11.76 -2.65 -22.35
N SER A 76 10.43 -2.70 -22.42
CA SER A 76 9.62 -2.24 -23.56
C SER A 76 9.36 -0.73 -23.65
N GLY A 77 10.11 0.13 -22.94
CA GLY A 77 10.09 1.59 -23.15
C GLY A 77 8.81 2.34 -22.74
N ALA A 78 7.78 1.66 -22.21
CA ALA A 78 6.62 2.31 -21.62
C ALA A 78 7.01 2.89 -20.25
N GLY A 79 6.64 4.16 -20.00
CA GLY A 79 6.89 4.83 -18.72
C GLY A 79 6.22 4.12 -17.53
N PRO A 80 6.69 4.38 -16.30
CA PRO A 80 6.14 3.74 -15.10
C PRO A 80 4.66 4.11 -14.93
N ARG A 81 3.82 3.08 -14.74
CA ARG A 81 2.40 3.26 -14.40
C ARG A 81 2.25 3.41 -12.90
N GLU A 82 1.79 4.57 -12.45
CA GLU A 82 1.48 4.84 -11.04
C GLU A 82 -0.03 4.87 -10.81
N ILE A 83 -0.51 4.20 -9.77
CA ILE A 83 -1.92 4.14 -9.40
C ILE A 83 -2.04 4.45 -7.91
N SER A 84 -2.85 5.44 -7.55
CA SER A 84 -3.08 5.77 -6.13
C SER A 84 -3.81 4.62 -5.42
N LEU A 85 -3.32 4.23 -4.24
CA LEU A 85 -3.98 3.26 -3.36
C LEU A 85 -5.15 3.85 -2.56
N THR A 86 -5.47 5.14 -2.73
CA THR A 86 -6.79 5.66 -2.35
C THR A 86 -7.90 4.98 -3.15
N ASP A 87 -7.64 4.60 -4.41
CA ASP A 87 -8.51 3.76 -5.23
C ASP A 87 -8.05 2.29 -5.21
N GLN A 88 -8.40 1.58 -4.13
CA GLN A 88 -8.07 0.17 -3.99
C GLN A 88 -8.70 -0.71 -5.08
N ARG A 89 -9.87 -0.34 -5.61
CA ARG A 89 -10.52 -1.12 -6.67
C ARG A 89 -9.77 -0.95 -7.98
N GLY A 90 -9.38 0.27 -8.33
CA GLY A 90 -8.53 0.55 -9.49
C GLY A 90 -7.17 -0.13 -9.40
N ALA A 91 -6.53 -0.09 -8.23
CA ALA A 91 -5.26 -0.79 -8.00
C ALA A 91 -5.38 -2.31 -8.19
N MET A 92 -6.41 -2.93 -7.60
CA MET A 92 -6.68 -4.36 -7.80
C MET A 92 -7.02 -4.68 -9.25
N ALA A 93 -7.79 -3.83 -9.93
CA ALA A 93 -8.11 -4.01 -11.35
C ALA A 93 -6.85 -3.97 -12.21
N ALA A 94 -5.90 -3.10 -11.91
CA ALA A 94 -4.63 -3.04 -12.63
C ALA A 94 -3.76 -4.29 -12.42
N LEU A 95 -3.71 -4.83 -11.20
CA LEU A 95 -3.02 -6.10 -10.92
C LEU A 95 -3.64 -7.25 -11.72
N PHE A 96 -4.97 -7.34 -11.76
CA PHE A 96 -5.65 -8.37 -12.55
C PHE A 96 -5.45 -8.19 -14.06
N ALA A 97 -5.47 -6.95 -14.55
CA ALA A 97 -5.15 -6.68 -15.94
C ALA A 97 -3.71 -7.10 -16.29
N GLU A 98 -2.77 -6.92 -15.35
CA GLU A 98 -1.39 -7.40 -15.54
C GLU A 98 -1.31 -8.93 -15.53
N LYS A 99 -2.02 -9.58 -14.61
CA LYS A 99 -2.14 -11.05 -14.59
C LYS A 99 -2.64 -11.57 -15.95
N ASP A 100 -3.70 -10.96 -16.48
CA ASP A 100 -4.27 -11.33 -17.79
C ASP A 100 -3.29 -11.06 -18.93
N ARG A 101 -2.61 -9.91 -18.92
CA ARG A 101 -1.59 -9.55 -19.93
C ARG A 101 -0.40 -10.51 -19.93
N ALA A 102 0.01 -10.98 -18.75
CA ALA A 102 1.10 -11.93 -18.59
C ALA A 102 0.67 -13.38 -18.89
N GLY A 103 -0.58 -13.62 -19.29
CA GLY A 103 -1.11 -14.96 -19.56
C GLY A 103 -1.18 -15.85 -18.33
N LEU A 104 -1.17 -15.27 -17.12
CA LEU A 104 -1.15 -16.03 -15.88
C LEU A 104 -2.57 -16.46 -15.52
N THR A 105 -2.70 -17.73 -15.14
CA THR A 105 -3.92 -18.23 -14.51
C THR A 105 -4.04 -17.69 -13.10
N VAL A 106 -5.21 -17.91 -12.50
CA VAL A 106 -5.42 -17.61 -11.09
C VAL A 106 -4.55 -18.50 -10.20
N PHE A 107 -4.34 -19.77 -10.59
CA PHE A 107 -3.48 -20.70 -9.88
C PHE A 107 -2.00 -20.25 -9.92
N ASP A 108 -1.52 -19.77 -11.06
CA ASP A 108 -0.16 -19.21 -11.16
C ASP A 108 0.03 -18.03 -10.22
N LEU A 109 -1.01 -17.20 -10.07
CA LEU A 109 -0.98 -16.05 -9.16
C LEU A 109 -0.92 -16.51 -7.70
N GLU A 110 -1.70 -17.53 -7.32
CA GLU A 110 -1.63 -18.13 -5.98
C GLU A 110 -0.24 -18.69 -5.69
N VAL A 111 0.33 -19.47 -6.63
CA VAL A 111 1.66 -20.07 -6.49
C VAL A 111 2.74 -19.00 -6.35
N LYS A 112 2.69 -17.93 -7.16
CA LYS A 112 3.69 -16.85 -7.14
C LYS A 112 3.59 -15.93 -5.94
N SER A 113 2.39 -15.63 -5.48
CA SER A 113 2.17 -14.63 -4.42
C SER A 113 1.90 -15.23 -3.04
N GLY A 114 1.60 -16.53 -2.95
CA GLY A 114 1.09 -17.17 -1.74
C GLY A 114 -0.33 -16.72 -1.35
N ILE A 115 -0.99 -15.92 -2.16
CA ILE A 115 -2.32 -15.36 -1.87
C ILE A 115 -3.39 -16.18 -2.56
N SER A 116 -4.36 -16.68 -1.80
CA SER A 116 -5.51 -17.37 -2.39
C SER A 116 -6.30 -16.49 -3.36
N ALA A 117 -6.78 -17.10 -4.44
CA ALA A 117 -7.69 -16.57 -5.44
C ALA A 117 -8.90 -15.92 -4.79
N LYS A 118 -9.51 -16.62 -3.82
CA LYS A 118 -10.67 -16.14 -3.08
C LYS A 118 -10.39 -14.81 -2.40
N ALA A 119 -9.24 -14.67 -1.75
CA ALA A 119 -8.84 -13.41 -1.12
C ALA A 119 -8.63 -12.32 -2.18
N ALA A 120 -7.87 -12.60 -3.24
CA ALA A 120 -7.60 -11.65 -4.32
C ALA A 120 -8.89 -11.13 -5.00
N TYR A 121 -9.85 -12.02 -5.29
CA TYR A 121 -11.15 -11.64 -5.84
C TYR A 121 -12.03 -10.88 -4.84
N SER A 122 -11.97 -11.21 -3.54
CA SER A 122 -12.65 -10.45 -2.48
C SER A 122 -12.14 -9.00 -2.43
N TRP A 123 -10.83 -8.80 -2.57
CA TRP A 123 -10.21 -7.47 -2.63
C TRP A 123 -10.58 -6.73 -3.92
N ARG A 124 -10.55 -7.40 -5.07
CA ARG A 124 -10.99 -6.82 -6.36
C ARG A 124 -12.44 -6.35 -6.31
N ALA A 125 -13.33 -7.10 -5.66
CA ALA A 125 -14.73 -6.71 -5.46
C ALA A 125 -14.91 -5.59 -4.40
N GLY A 126 -13.83 -5.20 -3.70
CA GLY A 126 -13.86 -4.23 -2.61
C GLY A 126 -14.60 -4.71 -1.36
N ARG A 127 -14.78 -6.03 -1.19
CA ARG A 127 -15.44 -6.61 -0.02
C ARG A 127 -14.54 -6.56 1.22
N GLN A 128 -13.23 -6.63 1.03
CA GLN A 128 -12.22 -6.55 2.08
C GLN A 128 -11.00 -5.76 1.59
N SER A 129 -10.30 -5.07 2.49
CA SER A 129 -9.01 -4.45 2.19
C SER A 129 -7.86 -5.43 2.52
N PRO A 130 -6.87 -5.62 1.63
CA PRO A 130 -5.73 -6.48 1.92
C PRO A 130 -4.89 -5.91 3.07
N ALA A 131 -4.23 -6.80 3.82
CA ALA A 131 -3.09 -6.42 4.64
C ALA A 131 -1.93 -5.97 3.74
N LEU A 132 -1.10 -5.04 4.20
CA LEU A 132 0.03 -4.51 3.43
C LEU A 132 0.94 -5.63 2.94
N ALA A 133 1.38 -6.52 3.83
CA ALA A 133 2.24 -7.65 3.46
C ALA A 133 1.65 -8.50 2.32
N ASN A 134 0.34 -8.74 2.34
CA ASN A 134 -0.33 -9.52 1.30
C ASN A 134 -0.44 -8.76 -0.03
N LEU A 135 -0.72 -7.44 0.02
CA LEU A 135 -0.73 -6.65 -1.21
C LEU A 135 0.68 -6.50 -1.80
N VAL A 136 1.71 -6.37 -0.96
CA VAL A 136 3.12 -6.35 -1.40
C VAL A 136 3.47 -7.64 -2.13
N ALA A 137 3.17 -8.80 -1.54
CA ALA A 137 3.43 -10.09 -2.17
C ALA A 137 2.72 -10.23 -3.53
N LEU A 138 1.45 -9.82 -3.59
CA LEU A 138 0.67 -9.84 -4.82
C LEU A 138 1.22 -8.87 -5.88
N ALA A 139 1.60 -7.66 -5.49
CA ALA A 139 2.16 -6.64 -6.37
C ALA A 139 3.50 -7.10 -6.96
N GLN A 140 4.39 -7.61 -6.14
CA GLN A 140 5.71 -8.09 -6.55
C GLN A 140 5.61 -9.27 -7.52
N ALA A 141 4.68 -10.20 -7.28
CA ALA A 141 4.41 -11.33 -8.18
C ALA A 141 4.01 -10.88 -9.61
N LEU A 142 3.55 -9.64 -9.77
CA LEU A 142 3.11 -9.04 -11.02
C LEU A 142 4.03 -7.91 -11.53
N GLY A 143 5.19 -7.70 -10.89
CA GLY A 143 6.15 -6.66 -11.28
C GLY A 143 5.69 -5.24 -10.92
N PHE A 144 5.03 -5.11 -9.78
CA PHE A 144 4.70 -3.83 -9.15
C PHE A 144 5.39 -3.70 -7.79
N GLU A 145 5.60 -2.45 -7.40
CA GLU A 145 6.02 -2.05 -6.07
C GLU A 145 4.94 -1.19 -5.43
N ILE A 146 4.97 -1.07 -4.11
CA ILE A 146 4.11 -0.14 -3.38
C ILE A 146 4.99 0.94 -2.78
N ILE A 147 4.75 2.19 -3.18
CA ILE A 147 5.59 3.33 -2.81
C ILE A 147 4.82 4.30 -1.92
N LEU A 148 5.45 4.71 -0.82
CA LEU A 148 5.04 5.83 0.01
C LEU A 148 5.79 7.08 -0.46
N ARG A 149 5.07 8.16 -0.80
CA ARG A 149 5.64 9.41 -1.30
C ARG A 149 5.00 10.60 -0.60
N ARG A 150 5.75 11.67 -0.34
CA ARG A 150 5.20 12.93 0.20
C ARG A 150 4.22 13.54 -0.82
N ALA A 151 3.04 13.93 -0.35
CA ALA A 151 2.02 14.58 -1.17
C ALA A 151 2.51 15.95 -1.65
N LYS A 152 2.28 16.27 -2.94
CA LYS A 152 2.73 17.54 -3.54
C LYS A 152 1.95 18.75 -3.03
N THR A 153 0.69 18.57 -2.69
CA THR A 153 -0.23 19.61 -2.23
C THR A 153 -0.86 19.16 -0.92
N TRP A 154 -0.11 19.32 0.17
CA TRP A 154 -0.62 19.11 1.52
C TRP A 154 -0.71 20.46 2.24
N GLN A 155 -1.94 20.88 2.58
CA GLN A 155 -2.23 22.05 3.39
C GLN A 155 -2.79 21.58 4.75
N GLN A 156 -2.26 22.11 5.85
CA GLN A 156 -2.48 21.63 7.23
C GLN A 156 -3.86 21.90 7.80
#